data_AF-A0A817MUJ6-F1
#
_entry.id   AF-A0A817MUJ6-F1
#
_cell.length_a   1.000
_cell.length_b   1.000
_cell.length_c   1.000
_cell.angle_alpha   90.00
_cell.angle_beta   90.00
_cell.angle_gamma   90.00
#
_symmetry.space_group_name_H-M   'P 1'
#
loop_
_entity.id
_entity.type
_entity.pdbx_description
1 polymer ?
#
loop_
_entity_poly.entity_id
_entity_poly.type
_entity_poly.pdbx_seq_one_letter_code
_entity_poly.pdbx_strand_id
1 'polypeptide(L)'
;MLRRYNISPFWFAIFFQLIYVEVLSYETKTVQLNPHPTPDQLAWLEQSDIGFLIHYNMATFIPFEYDGCNRVPSLVPDINLFNPDTVDTDNWAQTFMDVGAKYAILVAKHNCGFTTWPTQVKFQLTTNETILYNYSILYSPISDTDLVSRFVDSCQQVEIKTGLYYSIIWNNWLNVQGARVRPGPLAPGQIPITQETYESIVLQQLEEIWSNYGPLLEIWFDGGYSQSLKSGILALLEEYQATASIFTGFEL
;
A
#
# COMPACT_ATOMS: atom_id res chain seq x y z
N MET A 1 8.57 68.65 -24.83
CA MET A 1 8.79 69.49 -23.63
C MET A 1 8.82 68.54 -22.42
N LEU A 2 9.98 68.00 -22.06
CA LEU A 2 10.13 67.03 -20.97
C LEU A 2 10.44 67.79 -19.67
N ARG A 3 9.52 67.76 -18.69
CA ARG A 3 9.77 68.29 -17.35
C ARG A 3 10.66 67.31 -16.59
N ARG A 4 11.90 67.70 -16.30
CA ARG A 4 12.77 66.98 -15.35
C ARG A 4 12.30 67.32 -13.93
N TYR A 5 11.79 66.33 -13.21
CA TYR A 5 11.57 66.45 -11.77
C TYR A 5 12.90 66.20 -11.05
N ASN A 6 13.44 67.24 -10.41
CA ASN A 6 14.60 67.11 -9.53
C ASN A 6 14.11 66.52 -8.20
N ILE A 7 14.25 65.21 -8.05
CA ILE A 7 14.04 64.55 -6.76
C ILE A 7 15.27 64.88 -5.90
N SER A 8 15.05 65.54 -4.77
CA SER A 8 16.12 65.89 -3.83
C SER A 8 16.82 64.62 -3.31
N PRO A 9 18.16 64.58 -3.24
CA PRO A 9 18.91 63.43 -2.72
C PRO A 9 18.55 63.09 -1.27
N PHE A 10 17.93 64.02 -0.54
CA PHE A 10 17.43 63.80 0.82
C PHE A 10 16.28 62.77 0.88
N TRP A 11 15.40 62.76 -0.12
CA TRP A 11 14.28 61.81 -0.18
C TRP A 11 14.73 60.41 -0.61
N PHE A 12 15.81 60.32 -1.40
CA PHE A 12 16.43 59.04 -1.78
C PHE A 12 17.07 58.34 -0.57
N ALA A 13 17.69 59.09 0.33
CA ALA A 13 18.30 58.56 1.55
C ALA A 13 17.27 57.98 2.52
N ILE A 14 16.14 58.67 2.75
CA ILE A 14 15.08 58.22 3.66
C ILE A 14 14.40 56.94 3.15
N PHE A 15 14.16 56.83 1.84
CA PHE A 15 13.57 55.62 1.24
C PHE A 15 14.48 54.38 1.36
N PHE A 16 15.79 54.56 1.18
CA PHE A 16 16.76 53.47 1.36
C PHE A 16 16.92 53.05 2.82
N GLN A 17 16.81 54.00 3.75
CA GLN A 17 16.92 53.71 5.18
C GLN A 17 15.71 52.93 5.72
N LEU A 18 14.50 53.20 5.19
CA LEU A 18 13.28 52.44 5.53
C LEU A 18 13.32 50.99 4.99
N ILE A 19 13.79 50.79 3.76
CA ILE A 19 13.96 49.44 3.18
C ILE A 19 15.04 48.65 3.94
N TYR A 20 16.13 49.29 4.36
CA TYR A 20 17.17 48.64 5.15
C TYR A 20 16.68 48.16 6.53
N VAL A 21 15.73 48.87 7.14
CA VAL A 21 15.15 48.48 8.44
C VAL A 21 14.16 47.32 8.30
N GLU A 22 13.35 47.26 7.23
CA GLU A 22 12.46 46.12 6.98
C GLU A 22 13.21 44.83 6.62
N VAL A 23 14.35 44.91 5.93
CA VAL A 23 15.17 43.73 5.58
C VAL A 23 15.90 43.14 6.80
N LEU A 24 16.20 43.97 7.82
CA LEU A 24 16.87 43.51 9.05
C LEU A 24 15.95 42.92 10.11
N SER A 25 14.62 43.04 9.97
CA SER A 25 13.64 42.52 10.93
C SER A 25 12.96 41.22 10.49
N TYR A 26 13.33 40.65 9.34
CA TYR A 26 12.95 39.28 9.01
C TYR A 26 13.78 38.31 9.85
N GLU A 27 13.41 38.18 11.13
CA GLU A 27 13.78 37.02 11.93
C GLU A 27 13.29 35.79 11.17
N THR A 28 14.22 35.06 10.57
CA THR A 28 13.98 33.70 10.15
C THR A 28 13.65 32.93 11.42
N LYS A 29 12.36 32.75 11.69
CA LYS A 29 11.88 31.90 12.76
C LYS A 29 12.32 30.49 12.41
N THR A 30 13.51 30.10 12.88
CA THR A 30 13.99 28.74 12.79
C THR A 30 13.06 27.92 13.65
N VAL A 31 12.05 27.30 13.04
CA VAL A 31 11.24 26.29 13.70
C VAL A 31 12.20 25.15 14.00
N GLN A 32 12.55 24.99 15.28
CA GLN A 32 13.30 23.83 15.72
C GLN A 32 12.36 22.63 15.59
N LEU A 33 12.46 21.94 14.46
CA LEU A 33 11.76 20.69 14.22
C LEU A 33 12.42 19.64 15.11
N ASN A 34 11.88 19.45 16.31
CA ASN A 34 12.12 18.25 17.12
C ASN A 34 10.88 17.36 17.00
N PRO A 35 10.67 16.66 15.87
CA PRO A 35 9.57 15.71 15.78
C PRO A 35 9.84 14.57 16.76
N HIS A 36 8.95 14.42 17.74
CA HIS A 36 8.91 13.26 18.61
C HIS A 36 7.98 12.21 17.99
N PRO A 37 8.29 10.90 18.12
CA PRO A 37 7.38 9.90 17.62
C PRO A 37 6.05 9.95 18.38
N THR A 38 4.94 9.69 17.68
CA THR A 38 3.64 9.53 18.32
C THR A 38 3.64 8.30 19.25
N PRO A 39 2.69 8.19 20.19
CA PRO A 39 2.56 6.98 21.01
C PRO A 39 2.48 5.69 20.19
N ASP A 40 1.79 5.71 19.05
CA ASP A 40 1.67 4.54 18.17
C ASP A 40 2.99 4.23 17.45
N GLN A 41 3.75 5.24 17.03
CA GLN A 41 5.09 5.06 16.46
C GLN A 41 6.07 4.50 17.49
N LEU A 42 6.02 4.96 18.75
CA LEU A 42 6.80 4.39 19.84
C LEU A 42 6.40 2.94 20.11
N ALA A 43 5.09 2.68 20.20
CA ALA A 43 4.57 1.34 20.42
C ALA A 43 5.04 0.39 19.30
N TRP A 44 5.01 0.80 18.03
CA TRP A 44 5.54 0.01 16.94
C TRP A 44 7.05 -0.23 17.09
N LEU A 45 7.85 0.81 17.36
CA LEU A 45 9.31 0.71 17.53
C LEU A 45 9.72 -0.27 18.63
N GLU A 46 9.01 -0.26 19.76
CA GLU A 46 9.24 -1.17 20.89
C GLU A 46 8.91 -2.64 20.54
N GLN A 47 8.13 -2.85 19.48
CA GLN A 47 7.57 -4.14 19.09
C GLN A 47 8.17 -4.70 17.79
N SER A 48 8.86 -3.90 16.98
CA SER A 48 9.21 -4.26 15.60
C SER A 48 10.66 -4.69 15.40
N ASP A 49 11.65 -4.13 16.11
CA ASP A 49 13.09 -4.45 15.99
C ASP A 49 13.50 -5.02 14.61
N ILE A 50 13.69 -6.34 14.48
CA ILE A 50 13.90 -7.03 13.20
C ILE A 50 12.61 -7.68 12.71
N GLY A 51 12.31 -7.51 11.41
CA GLY A 51 11.21 -8.22 10.75
C GLY A 51 11.53 -8.73 9.35
N PHE A 52 10.65 -9.58 8.85
CA PHE A 52 10.73 -10.18 7.51
C PHE A 52 9.62 -9.65 6.60
N LEU A 53 9.93 -9.46 5.32
CA LEU A 53 8.94 -9.19 4.28
C LEU A 53 8.98 -10.33 3.25
N ILE A 54 7.87 -11.05 3.13
CA ILE A 54 7.75 -12.26 2.33
C ILE A 54 7.03 -11.92 1.03
N HIS A 55 7.81 -11.69 -0.03
CA HIS A 55 7.29 -11.60 -1.39
C HIS A 55 7.10 -13.01 -1.97
N TYR A 56 5.94 -13.60 -1.71
CA TYR A 56 5.54 -14.89 -2.25
C TYR A 56 4.14 -14.82 -2.85
N ASN A 57 4.05 -14.75 -4.17
CA ASN A 57 2.80 -14.54 -4.92
C ASN A 57 3.00 -15.07 -6.36
N MET A 58 2.10 -14.77 -7.30
CA MET A 58 2.21 -15.14 -8.71
C MET A 58 3.55 -14.74 -9.35
N ALA A 59 4.16 -13.64 -8.86
CA ALA A 59 5.48 -13.19 -9.26
C ALA A 59 6.57 -14.27 -9.15
N THR A 60 6.45 -15.20 -8.20
CA THR A 60 7.39 -16.31 -7.98
C THR A 60 7.36 -17.34 -9.11
N PHE A 61 6.25 -17.44 -9.85
CA PHE A 61 5.99 -18.47 -10.86
C PHE A 61 6.09 -17.96 -12.30
N ILE A 62 6.50 -16.71 -12.48
CA ILE A 62 6.67 -16.08 -13.80
C ILE A 62 8.13 -15.74 -14.06
N PRO A 63 8.56 -15.62 -15.33
CA PRO A 63 9.91 -15.21 -15.68
C PRO A 63 10.34 -13.90 -15.00
N PHE A 64 11.58 -13.88 -14.50
CA PHE A 64 12.20 -12.75 -13.79
C PHE A 64 12.14 -11.43 -14.58
N GLU A 65 12.20 -11.49 -15.91
CA GLU A 65 12.13 -10.32 -16.80
C GLU A 65 10.85 -9.48 -16.65
N TYR A 66 9.76 -10.09 -16.16
CA TYR A 66 8.51 -9.40 -15.90
C TYR A 66 8.47 -8.64 -14.57
N ASP A 67 9.49 -8.85 -13.73
CA ASP A 67 9.72 -8.11 -12.50
C ASP A 67 8.45 -8.09 -11.62
N GLY A 68 7.89 -9.27 -11.35
CA GLY A 68 6.70 -9.40 -10.49
C GLY A 68 5.47 -8.61 -10.95
N CYS A 69 5.27 -8.49 -12.28
CA CYS A 69 4.23 -7.68 -12.92
C CYS A 69 4.47 -6.15 -12.90
N ASN A 70 5.68 -5.69 -12.57
CA ASN A 70 6.04 -4.27 -12.57
C ASN A 70 6.36 -3.73 -13.98
N ARG A 71 6.95 -4.53 -14.86
CA ARG A 71 7.45 -4.00 -16.15
C ARG A 71 6.46 -4.11 -17.30
N VAL A 72 5.52 -5.05 -17.21
CA VAL A 72 4.61 -5.38 -18.30
C VAL A 72 3.17 -5.24 -17.82
N PRO A 73 2.57 -4.03 -17.90
CA PRO A 73 1.20 -3.76 -17.44
C PRO A 73 0.08 -4.59 -18.10
N SER A 74 0.37 -5.19 -19.25
CA SER A 74 -0.56 -6.04 -20.00
C SER A 74 -0.46 -7.52 -19.65
N LEU A 75 0.50 -7.90 -18.80
CA LEU A 75 0.71 -9.29 -18.41
C LEU A 75 -0.28 -9.70 -17.33
N VAL A 76 -1.15 -10.65 -17.67
CA VAL A 76 -1.97 -11.40 -16.72
C VAL A 76 -1.48 -12.86 -16.78
N PRO A 77 -0.69 -13.31 -15.80
CA PRO A 77 -0.26 -14.70 -15.71
C PRO A 77 -1.44 -15.68 -15.67
N ASP A 78 -1.24 -16.90 -16.19
CA ASP A 78 -2.22 -17.97 -16.01
C ASP A 78 -2.29 -18.36 -14.53
N ILE A 79 -3.50 -18.44 -13.99
CA ILE A 79 -3.74 -18.77 -12.59
C ILE A 79 -3.21 -20.15 -12.20
N ASN A 80 -3.13 -21.07 -13.16
CA ASN A 80 -2.60 -22.43 -12.95
C ASN A 80 -1.10 -22.45 -12.65
N LEU A 81 -0.38 -21.35 -12.88
CA LEU A 81 1.04 -21.24 -12.54
C LEU A 81 1.27 -21.19 -11.03
N PHE A 82 0.30 -20.71 -10.24
CA PHE A 82 0.41 -20.70 -8.79
C PHE A 82 0.09 -22.08 -8.22
N ASN A 83 1.08 -22.97 -8.27
CA ASN A 83 0.98 -24.35 -7.79
C ASN A 83 2.22 -24.72 -6.97
N PRO A 84 2.35 -24.24 -5.73
CA PRO A 84 3.48 -24.59 -4.90
C PRO A 84 3.39 -26.01 -4.36
N ASP A 85 4.41 -26.81 -4.62
CA ASP A 85 4.46 -28.19 -4.12
C ASP A 85 4.86 -28.29 -2.62
N THR A 86 5.54 -27.27 -2.07
CA THR A 86 6.19 -27.35 -0.74
C THR A 86 6.04 -26.08 0.11
N VAL A 87 4.93 -25.36 0.01
CA VAL A 87 4.71 -24.21 0.92
C VAL A 87 4.50 -24.70 2.35
N ASP A 88 5.38 -24.25 3.24
CA ASP A 88 5.40 -24.58 4.67
C ASP A 88 5.62 -23.29 5.47
N THR A 89 4.52 -22.71 5.95
CA THR A 89 4.53 -21.48 6.75
C THR A 89 5.04 -21.69 8.17
N ASP A 90 4.97 -22.92 8.70
CA ASP A 90 5.54 -23.27 10.01
C ASP A 90 7.07 -23.21 9.94
N ASN A 91 7.66 -23.71 8.84
CA ASN A 91 9.08 -23.58 8.61
C ASN A 91 9.53 -22.10 8.47
N TRP A 92 8.72 -21.27 7.81
CA TRP A 92 8.99 -19.83 7.72
C TRP A 92 8.97 -19.18 9.11
N ALA A 93 7.91 -19.45 9.88
CA ALA A 93 7.73 -18.92 11.23
C ALA A 93 8.86 -19.35 12.17
N GLN A 94 9.28 -20.62 12.13
CA GLN A 94 10.43 -21.10 12.88
C GLN A 94 11.71 -20.36 12.49
N THR A 95 11.93 -20.12 11.20
CA THR A 95 13.09 -19.35 10.71
C THR A 95 13.08 -17.92 11.26
N PHE A 96 11.91 -17.27 11.32
CA PHE A 96 11.79 -15.93 11.90
C PHE A 96 12.16 -15.92 13.38
N MET A 97 11.68 -16.93 14.13
CA MET A 97 12.02 -17.11 15.55
C MET A 97 13.53 -17.32 15.74
N ASP A 98 14.15 -18.19 14.94
CA ASP A 98 15.57 -18.54 15.05
C ASP A 98 16.48 -17.32 14.80
N VAL A 99 16.03 -16.40 13.94
CA VAL A 99 16.73 -15.12 13.66
C VAL A 99 16.46 -14.07 14.76
N GLY A 100 15.48 -14.30 15.62
CA GLY A 100 15.08 -13.36 16.68
C GLY A 100 14.20 -12.22 16.17
N ALA A 101 13.53 -12.40 15.03
CA ALA A 101 12.59 -11.42 14.51
C ALA A 101 11.41 -11.21 15.47
N LYS A 102 10.77 -10.04 15.38
CA LYS A 102 9.58 -9.70 16.15
C LYS A 102 8.31 -9.70 15.32
N TYR A 103 8.45 -9.54 14.02
CA TYR A 103 7.33 -9.55 13.09
C TYR A 103 7.69 -10.07 11.71
N ALA A 104 6.67 -10.45 10.96
CA ALA A 104 6.77 -10.82 9.57
C ALA A 104 5.58 -10.24 8.79
N ILE A 105 5.82 -9.86 7.54
CA ILE A 105 4.82 -9.28 6.64
C ILE A 105 4.68 -10.15 5.41
N LEU A 106 3.47 -10.62 5.13
CA LEU A 106 3.17 -11.39 3.92
C LEU A 106 2.57 -10.50 2.82
N VAL A 107 3.04 -10.65 1.60
CA VAL A 107 2.41 -10.08 0.40
C VAL A 107 1.11 -10.83 0.08
N ALA A 108 0.01 -10.35 0.65
CA ALA A 108 -1.33 -10.89 0.40
C ALA A 108 -1.74 -10.66 -1.07
N LYS A 109 -1.42 -9.49 -1.62
CA LYS A 109 -1.64 -9.15 -3.03
C LYS A 109 -0.55 -8.24 -3.58
N HIS A 110 0.08 -8.66 -4.68
CA HIS A 110 1.06 -7.85 -5.44
C HIS A 110 0.45 -7.31 -6.76
N ASN A 111 1.29 -6.71 -7.59
CA ASN A 111 0.92 -5.96 -8.80
C ASN A 111 0.27 -6.79 -9.93
N CYS A 112 0.45 -8.12 -9.92
CA CYS A 112 -0.32 -8.98 -10.84
C CYS A 112 -1.83 -8.94 -10.54
N GLY A 113 -2.22 -8.62 -9.30
CA GLY A 113 -3.60 -8.63 -8.82
C GLY A 113 -4.04 -9.96 -8.20
N PHE A 114 -3.16 -10.97 -8.12
CA PHE A 114 -3.49 -12.28 -7.56
C PHE A 114 -3.55 -12.22 -6.03
N THR A 115 -4.66 -12.67 -5.44
CA THR A 115 -4.82 -12.78 -3.99
C THR A 115 -4.39 -14.15 -3.48
N THR A 116 -3.58 -14.18 -2.42
CA THR A 116 -3.11 -15.42 -1.79
C THR A 116 -4.06 -15.96 -0.71
N TRP A 117 -5.22 -15.32 -0.53
CA TRP A 117 -6.34 -15.79 0.28
C TRP A 117 -7.59 -15.99 -0.60
N PRO A 118 -8.54 -16.85 -0.21
CA PRO A 118 -9.73 -17.17 -0.98
C PRO A 118 -10.81 -16.08 -0.87
N THR A 119 -10.51 -14.89 -1.40
CA THR A 119 -11.42 -13.73 -1.43
C THR A 119 -12.80 -14.09 -1.99
N GLN A 120 -13.84 -13.55 -1.37
CA GLN A 120 -15.25 -13.75 -1.73
C GLN A 120 -15.87 -12.49 -2.36
N VAL A 121 -15.06 -11.47 -2.63
CA VAL A 121 -15.52 -10.21 -3.23
C VAL A 121 -16.22 -10.45 -4.55
N LYS A 122 -17.44 -9.92 -4.66
CA LYS A 122 -18.22 -9.86 -5.90
C LYS A 122 -18.25 -8.44 -6.42
N PHE A 123 -18.17 -8.28 -7.73
CA PHE A 123 -18.23 -6.97 -8.35
C PHE A 123 -18.84 -7.04 -9.75
N GLN A 124 -19.33 -5.89 -10.22
CA GLN A 124 -19.97 -5.76 -11.51
C GLN A 124 -18.97 -5.30 -12.58
N LEU A 125 -18.97 -5.98 -13.72
CA LEU A 125 -18.23 -5.61 -14.92
C LEU A 125 -18.92 -4.47 -15.67
N THR A 126 -18.22 -3.81 -16.59
CA THR A 126 -18.86 -2.80 -17.47
C THR A 126 -19.89 -3.41 -18.43
N THR A 127 -19.93 -4.74 -18.56
CA THR A 127 -20.94 -5.50 -19.30
C THR A 127 -22.23 -5.73 -18.49
N ASN A 128 -22.29 -5.24 -17.24
CA ASN A 128 -23.34 -5.46 -16.24
C ASN A 128 -23.41 -6.87 -15.65
N GLU A 129 -22.47 -7.76 -15.99
CA GLU A 129 -22.32 -9.05 -15.34
C GLU A 129 -21.69 -8.89 -13.95
N THR A 130 -22.20 -9.60 -12.95
CA THR A 130 -21.58 -9.68 -11.62
C THR A 130 -20.78 -10.96 -11.52
N ILE A 131 -19.48 -10.84 -11.23
CA ILE A 131 -18.57 -11.97 -11.06
C ILE A 131 -17.97 -11.98 -9.66
N LEU A 132 -17.43 -13.13 -9.26
CA LEU A 132 -16.49 -13.25 -8.14
C LEU A 132 -15.10 -12.78 -8.59
N TYR A 133 -14.30 -12.28 -7.65
CA TYR A 133 -12.88 -12.03 -7.87
C TYR A 133 -12.15 -13.36 -8.08
N ASN A 134 -12.07 -13.79 -9.34
CA ASN A 134 -11.60 -15.11 -9.71
C ASN A 134 -10.10 -15.17 -10.07
N TYR A 135 -9.35 -14.10 -9.81
CA TYR A 135 -7.89 -14.10 -9.87
C TYR A 135 -7.30 -14.26 -8.47
N SER A 136 -7.61 -15.39 -7.84
CA SER A 136 -7.36 -15.71 -6.43
C SER A 136 -6.89 -17.14 -6.27
N ILE A 137 -6.18 -17.45 -5.18
CA ILE A 137 -5.79 -18.81 -4.78
C ILE A 137 -6.96 -19.82 -4.84
N LEU A 138 -8.19 -19.37 -4.58
CA LEU A 138 -9.42 -20.18 -4.68
C LEU A 138 -9.62 -20.84 -6.05
N TYR A 139 -9.04 -20.27 -7.11
CA TYR A 139 -9.15 -20.76 -8.49
C TYR A 139 -7.82 -21.32 -9.03
N SER A 140 -6.82 -21.48 -8.15
CA SER A 140 -5.54 -22.11 -8.45
C SER A 140 -5.56 -23.62 -8.18
N PRO A 141 -4.54 -24.39 -8.60
CA PRO A 141 -4.42 -25.81 -8.30
C PRO A 141 -4.42 -26.19 -6.80
N ILE A 142 -4.16 -25.23 -5.92
CA ILE A 142 -4.23 -25.38 -4.46
C ILE A 142 -5.43 -24.63 -3.85
N SER A 143 -6.60 -24.77 -4.48
CA SER A 143 -7.84 -24.03 -4.16
C SER A 143 -8.38 -24.23 -2.73
N ASP A 144 -7.92 -25.25 -2.02
CA ASP A 144 -8.25 -25.54 -0.63
C ASP A 144 -7.32 -24.84 0.38
N THR A 145 -6.36 -24.05 -0.10
CA THR A 145 -5.38 -23.33 0.70
C THR A 145 -5.76 -21.86 0.89
N ASP A 146 -5.65 -21.37 2.13
CA ASP A 146 -5.55 -19.96 2.47
C ASP A 146 -4.13 -19.68 2.98
N LEU A 147 -3.30 -19.03 2.15
CA LEU A 147 -1.91 -18.75 2.54
C LEU A 147 -1.81 -17.69 3.62
N VAL A 148 -2.75 -16.74 3.66
CA VAL A 148 -2.76 -15.67 4.67
C VAL A 148 -3.09 -16.27 6.03
N SER A 149 -4.13 -17.11 6.12
CA SER A 149 -4.46 -17.84 7.36
C SER A 149 -3.28 -18.66 7.82
N ARG A 150 -2.73 -19.52 6.96
CA ARG A 150 -1.59 -20.39 7.31
C ARG A 150 -0.40 -19.58 7.83
N PHE A 151 -0.05 -18.47 7.16
CA PHE A 151 1.03 -17.60 7.60
C PHE A 151 0.78 -16.99 8.98
N VAL A 152 -0.42 -16.45 9.20
CA VAL A 152 -0.79 -15.83 10.46
C VAL A 152 -0.79 -16.87 11.59
N ASP A 153 -1.43 -18.01 11.36
CA ASP A 153 -1.51 -19.11 12.34
C ASP A 153 -0.11 -19.60 12.73
N SER A 154 0.77 -19.83 11.75
CA SER A 154 2.16 -20.24 12.00
C SER A 154 2.92 -19.19 12.82
N CYS A 155 2.81 -17.90 12.47
CA CYS A 155 3.50 -16.83 13.21
C CYS A 155 2.97 -16.68 14.64
N GLN A 156 1.65 -16.82 14.85
CA GLN A 156 1.05 -16.76 16.18
C GLN A 156 1.55 -17.86 17.11
N GLN A 157 1.74 -19.09 16.60
CA GLN A 157 2.27 -20.21 17.39
C GLN A 157 3.67 -19.96 17.96
N VAL A 158 4.44 -19.08 17.31
CA VAL A 158 5.82 -18.74 17.67
C VAL A 158 5.98 -17.32 18.19
N GLU A 159 4.87 -16.67 18.53
CA GLU A 159 4.81 -15.29 19.05
C GLU A 159 5.44 -14.23 18.12
N ILE A 160 5.45 -14.50 16.81
CA ILE A 160 5.83 -13.53 15.78
C ILE A 160 4.60 -12.72 15.38
N LYS A 161 4.70 -11.39 15.44
CA LYS A 161 3.61 -10.51 15.02
C LYS A 161 3.48 -10.48 13.51
N THR A 162 2.29 -10.25 13.03
CA THR A 162 1.98 -10.34 11.61
C THR A 162 1.66 -8.97 11.04
N GLY A 163 2.10 -8.73 9.82
CA GLY A 163 1.59 -7.66 8.99
C GLY A 163 1.19 -8.18 7.61
N LEU A 164 0.44 -7.38 6.88
CA LEU A 164 0.00 -7.73 5.53
C LEU A 164 0.32 -6.61 4.56
N TYR A 165 0.86 -7.02 3.42
CA TYR A 165 1.13 -6.15 2.29
C TYR A 165 0.04 -6.28 1.23
N TYR A 166 -0.39 -5.14 0.68
CA TYR A 166 -1.44 -5.07 -0.32
C TYR A 166 -1.15 -3.98 -1.35
N SER A 167 -1.11 -4.34 -2.64
CA SER A 167 -0.99 -3.36 -3.72
C SER A 167 -2.34 -2.72 -4.08
N ILE A 168 -2.40 -1.39 -3.93
CA ILE A 168 -3.48 -0.52 -4.42
C ILE A 168 -3.06 0.17 -5.73
N ILE A 169 -1.78 0.52 -5.85
CA ILE A 169 -1.30 1.34 -6.96
C ILE A 169 -1.32 0.57 -8.28
N TRP A 170 -1.16 -0.75 -8.24
CA TRP A 170 -1.10 -1.58 -9.43
C TRP A 170 -1.97 -2.82 -9.34
N ASN A 171 -2.69 -3.13 -10.41
CA ASN A 171 -3.35 -4.41 -10.59
C ASN A 171 -3.44 -4.72 -12.09
N ASN A 172 -2.56 -5.59 -12.59
CA ASN A 172 -2.55 -5.92 -14.02
C ASN A 172 -3.85 -6.59 -14.46
N TRP A 173 -4.40 -7.52 -13.68
CA TRP A 173 -5.64 -8.22 -14.00
C TRP A 173 -6.84 -7.27 -14.16
N LEU A 174 -6.93 -6.23 -13.33
CA LEU A 174 -7.97 -5.19 -13.41
C LEU A 174 -7.58 -3.98 -14.28
N ASN A 175 -6.45 -4.04 -15.00
CA ASN A 175 -5.93 -2.95 -15.83
C ASN A 175 -5.74 -1.62 -15.07
N VAL A 176 -5.19 -1.69 -13.86
CA VAL A 176 -4.95 -0.54 -12.98
C VAL A 176 -3.47 -0.19 -12.88
N GLN A 177 -3.15 1.11 -13.04
CA GLN A 177 -1.83 1.69 -12.86
C GLN A 177 -1.97 3.05 -12.17
N GLY A 178 -1.13 3.34 -11.17
CA GLY A 178 -1.22 4.61 -10.43
C GLY A 178 -2.55 4.74 -9.68
N ALA A 179 -3.10 3.62 -9.18
CA ALA A 179 -4.44 3.50 -8.58
C ALA A 179 -5.60 3.94 -9.50
N ARG A 180 -5.39 3.94 -10.83
CA ARG A 180 -6.41 4.26 -11.82
C ARG A 180 -6.61 3.13 -12.81
N VAL A 181 -7.88 2.76 -13.05
CA VAL A 181 -8.25 1.90 -14.19
C VAL A 181 -7.91 2.66 -15.47
N ARG A 182 -7.05 2.07 -16.31
CA ARG A 182 -6.62 2.72 -17.55
C ARG A 182 -7.72 2.71 -18.61
N PRO A 183 -7.82 3.77 -19.42
CA PRO A 183 -8.66 3.75 -20.60
C PRO A 183 -8.05 2.89 -21.71
N GLY A 184 -8.86 2.50 -22.68
CA GLY A 184 -8.41 1.83 -23.90
C GLY A 184 -8.73 0.33 -23.93
N PRO A 185 -8.27 -0.38 -24.96
CA PRO A 185 -8.52 -1.80 -25.12
C PRO A 185 -7.83 -2.59 -24.01
N LEU A 186 -8.50 -3.64 -23.53
CA LEU A 186 -7.96 -4.58 -22.57
C LEU A 186 -6.96 -5.52 -23.26
N ALA A 187 -5.88 -5.82 -22.56
CA ALA A 187 -4.99 -6.92 -22.91
C ALA A 187 -5.63 -8.27 -22.60
N PRO A 188 -5.15 -9.38 -23.21
CA PRO A 188 -5.65 -10.71 -22.90
C PRO A 188 -5.64 -11.01 -21.39
N GLY A 189 -6.75 -11.53 -20.89
CA GLY A 189 -6.94 -11.88 -19.47
C GLY A 189 -7.36 -10.73 -18.56
N GLN A 190 -7.29 -9.47 -19.00
CA GLN A 190 -7.75 -8.34 -18.18
C GLN A 190 -9.28 -8.24 -18.15
N ILE A 191 -9.81 -7.69 -17.05
CA ILE A 191 -11.25 -7.60 -16.80
C ILE A 191 -11.77 -6.17 -16.94
N PRO A 192 -12.91 -5.95 -17.64
CA PRO A 192 -13.48 -4.63 -17.81
C PRO A 192 -14.23 -4.17 -16.56
N ILE A 193 -13.67 -3.20 -15.84
CA ILE A 193 -14.29 -2.57 -14.68
C ILE A 193 -14.27 -1.04 -14.78
N THR A 194 -15.07 -0.38 -13.95
CA THR A 194 -14.97 1.07 -13.75
C THR A 194 -13.99 1.39 -12.61
N GLN A 195 -13.58 2.67 -12.49
CA GLN A 195 -12.79 3.13 -11.35
C GLN A 195 -13.54 2.94 -10.02
N GLU A 196 -14.83 3.22 -9.97
CA GLU A 196 -15.67 3.04 -8.78
C GLU A 196 -15.72 1.57 -8.35
N THR A 197 -15.88 0.68 -9.34
CA THR A 197 -15.79 -0.77 -9.11
C THR A 197 -14.43 -1.16 -8.53
N TYR A 198 -13.32 -0.61 -9.05
CA TYR A 198 -11.99 -0.91 -8.52
C TYR A 198 -11.85 -0.48 -7.05
N GLU A 199 -12.28 0.74 -6.74
CA GLU A 199 -12.21 1.27 -5.38
C GLU A 199 -13.08 0.45 -4.41
N SER A 200 -14.27 0.04 -4.85
CA SER A 200 -15.14 -0.86 -4.09
C SER A 200 -14.51 -2.24 -3.86
N ILE A 201 -13.84 -2.82 -4.87
CA ILE A 201 -13.09 -4.08 -4.71
C ILE A 201 -11.99 -3.90 -3.67
N VAL A 202 -11.25 -2.79 -3.72
CA VAL A 202 -10.17 -2.53 -2.77
C VAL A 202 -10.71 -2.49 -1.35
N LEU A 203 -11.75 -1.70 -1.08
CA LEU A 203 -12.31 -1.59 0.28
C LEU A 203 -12.85 -2.93 0.79
N GLN A 204 -13.57 -3.69 -0.04
CA GLN A 204 -14.07 -5.02 0.35
C GLN A 204 -12.93 -6.03 0.61
N GLN A 205 -11.87 -6.01 -0.20
CA GLN A 205 -10.71 -6.87 0.05
C GLN A 205 -9.95 -6.48 1.33
N LEU A 206 -9.84 -5.17 1.62
CA LEU A 206 -9.24 -4.70 2.87
C LEU A 206 -10.09 -5.12 4.08
N GLU A 207 -11.40 -4.99 3.99
CA GLU A 207 -12.33 -5.49 5.01
C GLU A 207 -12.15 -6.99 5.25
N GLU A 208 -12.07 -7.82 4.21
CA GLU A 208 -11.80 -9.26 4.35
C GLU A 208 -10.49 -9.53 5.09
N ILE A 209 -9.38 -8.90 4.68
CA ILE A 209 -8.07 -9.23 5.26
C ILE A 209 -7.85 -8.62 6.65
N TRP A 210 -8.62 -7.59 7.02
CA TRP A 210 -8.49 -6.93 8.32
C TRP A 210 -9.45 -7.45 9.37
N SER A 211 -10.60 -8.00 8.95
CA SER A 211 -11.58 -8.58 9.88
C SER A 211 -11.32 -10.06 10.20
N ASN A 212 -10.73 -10.82 9.26
CA ASN A 212 -10.71 -12.30 9.37
C ASN A 212 -9.37 -12.89 9.84
N TYR A 213 -8.27 -12.15 9.84
CA TYR A 213 -6.92 -12.68 10.09
C TYR A 213 -6.27 -12.14 11.38
N GLY A 214 -7.09 -11.66 12.31
CA GLY A 214 -6.62 -11.17 13.61
C GLY A 214 -5.89 -9.83 13.55
N PRO A 215 -5.34 -9.37 14.69
CA PRO A 215 -4.68 -8.08 14.78
C PRO A 215 -3.34 -8.08 14.03
N LEU A 216 -3.09 -7.01 13.28
CA LEU A 216 -1.86 -6.78 12.54
C LEU A 216 -0.98 -5.77 13.28
N LEU A 217 0.33 -6.02 13.31
CA LEU A 217 1.30 -5.01 13.73
C LEU A 217 1.46 -3.92 12.66
N GLU A 218 1.46 -4.32 11.39
CA GLU A 218 1.69 -3.41 10.28
C GLU A 218 0.86 -3.77 9.05
N ILE A 219 0.34 -2.73 8.41
CA ILE A 219 -0.32 -2.77 7.11
C ILE A 219 0.60 -2.03 6.13
N TRP A 220 0.97 -2.70 5.05
CA TRP A 220 1.89 -2.15 4.06
C TRP A 220 1.19 -1.97 2.71
N PHE A 221 1.01 -0.72 2.28
CA PHE A 221 0.47 -0.44 0.94
C PHE A 221 1.57 -0.31 -0.11
N ASP A 222 1.55 -1.08 -1.19
CA ASP A 222 2.56 -0.91 -2.26
C ASP A 222 2.42 0.45 -2.95
N GLY A 223 3.38 1.35 -2.74
CA GLY A 223 3.37 2.69 -3.35
C GLY A 223 2.26 3.62 -2.83
N GLY A 224 1.57 3.24 -1.75
CA GLY A 224 0.53 4.03 -1.10
C GLY A 224 -0.89 3.79 -1.62
N TYR A 225 -1.73 4.83 -1.58
CA TYR A 225 -3.17 4.74 -1.82
C TYR A 225 -3.68 5.89 -2.69
N SER A 226 -4.89 5.76 -3.26
CA SER A 226 -5.59 6.87 -3.91
C SER A 226 -6.36 7.70 -2.90
N GLN A 227 -6.29 9.03 -2.99
CA GLN A 227 -7.01 9.95 -2.09
C GLN A 227 -8.52 9.66 -1.97
N SER A 228 -9.15 9.14 -3.03
CA SER A 228 -10.57 8.71 -3.01
C SER A 228 -10.87 7.60 -2.01
N LEU A 229 -9.89 6.73 -1.74
CA LEU A 229 -10.02 5.62 -0.80
C LEU A 229 -9.78 6.02 0.66
N LYS A 230 -9.26 7.23 0.92
CA LYS A 230 -8.79 7.64 2.26
C LYS A 230 -9.83 7.43 3.35
N SER A 231 -11.04 7.95 3.16
CA SER A 231 -12.09 7.86 4.17
C SER A 231 -12.52 6.42 4.45
N GLY A 232 -12.68 5.61 3.39
CA GLY A 232 -13.05 4.20 3.54
C GLY A 232 -11.96 3.39 4.24
N ILE A 233 -10.69 3.63 3.88
CA ILE A 233 -9.55 2.97 4.52
C ILE A 233 -9.47 3.34 6.01
N LEU A 234 -9.61 4.62 6.36
CA LEU A 234 -9.59 5.07 7.77
C LEU A 234 -10.73 4.47 8.59
N ALA A 235 -11.94 4.37 8.02
CA ALA A 235 -13.06 3.71 8.70
C ALA A 235 -12.78 2.23 8.99
N LEU A 236 -12.25 1.50 8.01
CA LEU A 236 -11.89 0.08 8.18
C LEU A 236 -10.74 -0.10 9.19
N LEU A 237 -9.76 0.81 9.22
CA LEU A 237 -8.70 0.79 10.22
C LEU A 237 -9.24 1.00 11.62
N GLU A 238 -10.09 2.01 11.83
CA GLU A 238 -10.71 2.28 13.12
C GLU A 238 -11.54 1.07 13.62
N GLU A 239 -12.25 0.41 12.71
CA GLU A 239 -13.10 -0.73 13.04
C GLU A 239 -12.32 -2.01 13.33
N TYR A 240 -11.32 -2.34 12.51
CA TYR A 240 -10.70 -3.66 12.52
C TYR A 240 -9.23 -3.68 12.99
N GLN A 241 -8.48 -2.58 12.81
CA GLN A 241 -7.03 -2.56 12.93
C GLN A 241 -6.50 -1.26 13.57
N ALA A 242 -7.18 -0.76 14.61
CA ALA A 242 -6.93 0.56 15.20
C ALA A 242 -5.52 0.74 15.79
N THR A 243 -4.80 -0.36 16.05
CA THR A 243 -3.43 -0.33 16.59
C THR A 243 -2.36 -0.67 15.57
N ALA A 244 -2.74 -0.96 14.31
CA ALA A 244 -1.78 -1.31 13.27
C ALA A 244 -1.03 -0.07 12.79
N SER A 245 0.29 -0.19 12.64
CA SER A 245 1.09 0.80 11.91
C SER A 245 0.78 0.72 10.41
N ILE A 246 0.85 1.85 9.70
CA ILE A 246 0.60 1.87 8.25
C ILE A 246 1.84 2.40 7.53
N PHE A 247 2.47 1.53 6.74
CA PHE A 247 3.58 1.92 5.89
C PHE A 247 3.06 2.50 4.56
N THR A 248 3.59 3.67 4.16
CA THR A 248 3.15 4.47 3.00
C THR A 248 1.65 4.80 2.99
N GLY A 249 1.07 4.97 4.19
CA GLY A 249 -0.31 5.36 4.40
C GLY A 249 -0.52 6.86 4.59
N PHE A 250 -1.49 7.19 5.43
CA PHE A 250 -1.89 8.55 5.76
C PHE A 250 -0.97 9.13 6.84
N GLU A 251 -0.80 10.45 6.85
CA GLU A 251 -0.65 11.12 8.15
C GLU A 251 -1.98 10.96 8.88
N LEU A 252 -1.95 10.23 10.00
CA LEU A 252 -3.07 10.07 10.93
C LEU A 252 -3.21 11.33 11.79
#